data_AF-D6WWK2-F1
#
_entry.id   AF-D6WWK2-F1
#
_cell.length_a   1.000
_cell.length_b   1.000
_cell.length_c   1.000
_cell.angle_alpha   90.00
_cell.angle_beta   90.00
_cell.angle_gamma   90.00
#
_symmetry.space_group_name_H-M   'P 1'
#
loop_
_entity.id
_entity.type
_entity.pdbx_description
1 polymer ?
#
loop_
_entity_poly.entity_id
_entity_poly.type
_entity_poly.pdbx_seq_one_letter_code
_entity_poly.pdbx_strand_id
1 'polypeptide(L)'
;MKVCSAVLLVAVFAILYPQSTEANVSKCYYCMHTCSDPLEVQECPSYGDWRCISAKLKDDRVKGCISSSDSATKQNCDTIDNADDGKCFICDSDLCNSAGVYSASVVLLSSLFFLLTKLI
;
A
#
# COMPACT_ATOMS: atom_id res chain seq x y z
N MET A 1 -45.74 -19.61 8.59
CA MET A 1 -45.27 -19.06 7.30
C MET A 1 -43.89 -18.45 7.54
N LYS A 2 -42.82 -19.18 7.20
CA LYS A 2 -41.42 -18.76 7.37
C LYS A 2 -40.88 -18.44 5.98
N VAL A 3 -41.14 -17.22 5.52
CA VAL A 3 -40.62 -16.74 4.24
C VAL A 3 -39.29 -16.04 4.53
N CYS A 4 -38.24 -16.84 4.36
CA CYS A 4 -36.85 -16.53 4.09
C CYS A 4 -36.39 -15.08 4.28
N SER A 5 -35.85 -14.85 5.47
CA SER A 5 -34.99 -13.72 5.89
C SER A 5 -33.69 -13.54 5.06
N ALA A 6 -33.53 -14.26 3.95
CA ALA A 6 -32.28 -14.32 3.17
C ALA A 6 -32.21 -13.29 2.04
N VAL A 7 -33.35 -12.75 1.58
CA VAL A 7 -33.38 -11.84 0.41
C VAL A 7 -32.95 -10.42 0.76
N LEU A 8 -33.04 -10.01 2.03
CA LEU A 8 -32.73 -8.66 2.49
C LEU A 8 -31.22 -8.39 2.70
N LEU A 9 -30.39 -9.42 2.84
CA LEU A 9 -28.94 -9.24 3.11
C LEU A 9 -28.12 -8.96 1.85
N VAL A 10 -28.56 -9.40 0.68
CA VAL A 10 -27.80 -9.22 -0.58
C VAL A 10 -27.87 -7.78 -1.09
N ALA A 11 -28.97 -7.08 -0.83
CA ALA A 11 -29.16 -5.69 -1.26
C ALA A 11 -28.30 -4.68 -0.46
N VAL A 12 -27.89 -5.00 0.77
CA VAL A 12 -27.13 -4.07 1.63
C VAL A 12 -25.64 -4.04 1.27
N PHE A 13 -25.07 -5.14 0.75
CA PHE A 13 -23.66 -5.18 0.36
C PHE A 13 -23.35 -4.48 -0.97
N ALA A 14 -24.34 -4.28 -1.83
CA ALA A 14 -24.16 -3.58 -3.11
C ALA A 14 -24.15 -2.04 -2.98
N ILE A 15 -24.54 -1.48 -1.83
CA ILE A 15 -24.72 -0.02 -1.63
C ILE A 15 -23.53 0.62 -0.88
N LEU A 16 -22.64 -0.18 -0.27
CA LEU A 16 -21.57 0.35 0.60
C LEU A 16 -20.19 0.53 -0.05
N TYR A 17 -20.05 0.29 -1.35
CA TYR A 17 -18.79 0.55 -2.04
C TYR A 17 -19.00 1.49 -3.22
N PRO A 18 -19.07 2.82 -3.00
CA PRO A 18 -18.49 3.71 -3.98
C PRO A 18 -16.99 3.41 -3.98
N GLN A 19 -16.55 2.47 -4.84
CA GLN A 19 -15.15 2.45 -5.26
C GLN A 19 -14.94 3.72 -6.08
N SER A 20 -14.60 4.80 -5.38
CA SER A 20 -14.04 6.00 -5.94
C SER A 20 -12.76 5.59 -6.67
N THR A 21 -12.86 5.31 -7.98
CA THR A 21 -11.73 4.95 -8.85
C THR A 21 -10.95 6.19 -9.28
N GLU A 22 -10.70 7.12 -8.36
CA GLU A 22 -9.77 8.23 -8.57
C GLU A 22 -8.68 8.12 -7.52
N ALA A 23 -7.49 7.68 -7.97
CA ALA A 23 -6.30 7.66 -7.13
C ALA A 23 -5.76 9.09 -7.06
N ASN A 24 -6.26 9.88 -6.10
CA ASN A 24 -5.77 11.24 -5.90
C ASN A 24 -4.58 11.22 -4.94
N VAL A 25 -3.48 10.61 -5.38
CA VAL A 25 -2.24 10.54 -4.61
C VAL A 25 -1.42 11.80 -4.86
N SER A 26 -1.15 12.53 -3.79
CA SER A 26 -0.29 13.73 -3.79
C SER A 26 1.14 13.42 -3.38
N LYS A 27 1.36 12.36 -2.60
CA LYS A 27 2.70 12.00 -2.09
C LYS A 27 2.87 10.50 -1.82
N CYS A 28 4.09 10.03 -2.03
CA CYS A 28 4.50 8.65 -1.78
C CYS A 28 5.81 8.60 -1.00
N TYR A 29 6.10 7.46 -0.39
CA TYR A 29 7.47 7.19 0.01
C TYR A 29 8.35 6.97 -1.22
N TYR A 30 9.61 7.37 -1.12
CA TYR A 30 10.60 7.30 -2.19
C TYR A 30 11.90 6.67 -1.73
N CYS A 31 12.45 5.81 -2.57
CA CYS A 31 13.81 5.29 -2.48
C CYS A 31 14.17 4.55 -3.78
N MET A 32 15.46 4.50 -4.09
CA MET A 32 16.01 3.64 -5.15
C MET A 32 17.16 2.80 -4.60
N HIS A 33 17.10 1.49 -4.87
CA HIS A 33 18.00 0.44 -4.36
C HIS A 33 17.89 0.22 -2.84
N THR A 34 18.34 1.20 -2.05
CA THR A 34 18.36 1.11 -0.59
C THR A 34 17.31 2.04 0.02
N CYS A 35 16.41 1.47 0.83
CA CYS A 35 15.39 2.23 1.56
C CYS A 35 15.78 2.24 3.04
N SER A 36 16.41 3.33 3.48
CA SER A 36 16.79 3.54 4.88
C SER A 36 15.64 4.17 5.67
N ASP A 37 15.59 3.89 6.96
CA ASP A 37 14.68 4.59 7.87
C ASP A 37 15.32 5.90 8.38
N PRO A 38 14.56 7.01 8.45
CA PRO A 38 13.18 7.15 7.98
C PRO A 38 13.08 7.21 6.46
N LEU A 39 12.01 6.64 5.90
CA LEU A 39 11.72 6.75 4.46
C LEU A 39 11.55 8.21 4.02
N GLU A 40 12.16 8.56 2.90
CA GLU A 40 11.97 9.84 2.25
C GLU A 40 10.56 9.94 1.67
N VAL A 41 9.95 11.13 1.75
CA VAL A 41 8.65 11.43 1.16
C VAL A 41 8.87 12.27 -0.09
N GLN A 42 8.28 11.83 -1.21
CA GLN A 42 8.28 12.55 -2.47
C GLN A 42 6.87 13.04 -2.77
N GLU A 43 6.75 14.31 -3.16
CA GLU A 43 5.53 14.87 -3.74
C GLU A 43 5.39 14.40 -5.19
N CYS A 44 4.21 13.86 -5.53
CA CYS A 44 3.86 13.52 -6.90
C CYS A 44 3.54 14.79 -7.69
N PRO A 45 3.69 14.79 -9.03
CA PRO A 45 3.34 15.95 -9.84
C PRO A 45 1.88 16.38 -9.64
N SER A 46 1.63 17.69 -9.60
CA SER A 46 0.31 18.27 -9.33
C SER A 46 -0.70 18.10 -10.47
N TYR A 47 -0.25 17.60 -11.62
CA TYR A 47 -1.08 17.34 -12.79
C TYR A 47 -1.03 15.85 -13.13
N GLY A 48 -2.19 15.28 -13.46
CA GLY A 48 -2.33 13.87 -13.79
C GLY A 48 -2.93 13.04 -12.65
N ASP A 49 -3.06 11.75 -12.91
CA ASP A 49 -3.55 10.73 -11.98
C ASP A 49 -2.36 9.86 -11.57
N TRP A 50 -2.06 9.84 -10.28
CA TRP A 50 -0.85 9.24 -9.72
C TRP A 50 -1.20 8.17 -8.70
N ARG A 51 -0.32 7.18 -8.59
CA ARG A 51 -0.38 6.10 -7.61
C ARG A 51 0.98 5.89 -6.97
N CYS A 52 1.00 5.29 -5.79
CA CYS A 52 2.26 4.87 -5.18
C CYS A 52 2.61 3.45 -5.58
N ILE A 53 3.89 3.21 -5.86
CA ILE A 53 4.45 1.88 -6.07
C ILE A 53 5.42 1.53 -4.93
N SER A 54 5.50 0.24 -4.61
CA SER A 54 6.60 -0.35 -3.86
C SER A 54 6.97 -1.68 -4.49
N ALA A 55 8.19 -1.77 -5.01
CA ALA A 55 8.77 -2.98 -5.58
C ALA A 55 10.00 -3.42 -4.79
N LYS A 56 10.16 -4.73 -4.64
CA LYS A 56 11.35 -5.38 -4.09
C LYS A 56 11.67 -6.57 -4.98
N LEU A 57 12.93 -6.67 -5.39
CA LEU A 57 13.47 -7.85 -6.06
C LEU A 57 14.87 -8.12 -5.49
N LYS A 58 15.04 -9.25 -4.80
CA LYS A 58 16.27 -9.55 -4.04
C LYS A 58 16.58 -8.42 -3.03
N ASP A 59 17.74 -7.79 -3.17
CA ASP A 59 18.19 -6.69 -2.30
C ASP A 59 17.79 -5.31 -2.83
N ASP A 60 17.34 -5.23 -4.09
CA ASP A 60 16.89 -3.97 -4.68
C ASP A 60 15.46 -3.64 -4.26
N ARG A 61 15.27 -2.37 -3.89
CA ARG A 61 13.96 -1.81 -3.54
C ARG A 61 13.72 -0.51 -4.27
N VAL A 62 12.50 -0.30 -4.72
CA VAL A 62 12.06 0.92 -5.38
C VAL A 62 10.72 1.35 -4.78
N LYS A 63 10.61 2.63 -4.44
CA LYS A 63 9.36 3.27 -4.03
C LYS A 63 9.24 4.62 -4.72
N GLY A 64 8.02 5.02 -5.08
CA GLY A 64 7.78 6.35 -5.64
C GLY A 64 6.38 6.53 -6.22
N CYS A 65 6.18 7.65 -6.90
CA CYS A 65 4.98 7.95 -7.67
C CYS A 65 5.07 7.32 -9.07
N ILE A 66 3.97 6.75 -9.54
CA ILE A 66 3.81 6.25 -10.91
C ILE A 66 2.51 6.79 -11.50
N SER A 67 2.49 7.01 -12.81
CA SER A 67 1.26 7.43 -13.49
C SER A 67 0.25 6.29 -13.46
N SER A 68 -1.01 6.60 -13.15
CA SER A 68 -2.13 5.66 -13.25
C SER A 68 -2.32 5.11 -14.67
N SER A 69 -1.82 5.79 -15.70
CA SER A 69 -1.86 5.33 -17.09
C SER A 69 -0.63 4.52 -17.54
N ASP A 70 0.40 4.40 -16.70
CA ASP A 70 1.63 3.66 -17.05
C ASP A 70 1.40 2.14 -16.97
N SER A 71 0.99 1.56 -18.10
CA SER A 71 0.75 0.12 -18.23
C SER A 71 2.02 -0.71 -18.19
N ALA A 72 3.16 -0.16 -18.63
CA ALA A 72 4.43 -0.87 -18.64
C ALA A 72 4.93 -1.11 -17.21
N THR A 73 4.87 -0.07 -16.37
CA THR A 73 5.23 -0.20 -14.95
C THR A 73 4.29 -1.16 -14.22
N LYS A 74 2.99 -1.16 -14.53
CA LYS A 74 2.04 -2.14 -13.97
C LYS A 74 2.39 -3.58 -14.37
N GLN A 75 2.64 -3.85 -15.65
CA GLN A 75 3.04 -5.19 -16.12
C GLN A 75 4.37 -5.65 -15.51
N ASN A 76 5.33 -4.75 -15.36
CA ASN A 76 6.59 -5.06 -14.68
C ASN A 76 6.38 -5.36 -13.20
N CYS A 77 5.48 -4.63 -12.54
CA CYS A 77 5.10 -4.90 -11.16
C CYS A 77 4.49 -6.29 -11.01
N ASP A 78 3.56 -6.67 -11.89
CA ASP A 78 2.99 -8.02 -11.91
C ASP A 78 4.09 -9.08 -12.14
N THR A 79 5.03 -8.83 -13.04
CA THR A 79 6.14 -9.75 -13.31
C THR A 79 7.04 -9.92 -12.07
N ILE A 80 7.34 -8.84 -11.35
CA ILE A 80 8.13 -8.89 -10.11
C ILE A 80 7.35 -9.63 -9.03
N ASP A 81 6.06 -9.39 -8.88
CA ASP A 81 5.25 -10.02 -7.84
C ASP A 81 5.07 -11.54 -8.06
N ASN A 82 5.20 -11.99 -9.31
CA ASN A 82 5.20 -13.41 -9.67
C ASN A 82 6.60 -14.06 -9.65
N ALA A 83 7.67 -13.31 -9.41
CA ALA A 83 9.02 -13.85 -9.33
C ALA A 83 9.32 -14.42 -7.94
N ASP A 84 10.19 -15.45 -7.87
CA ASP A 84 10.68 -15.97 -6.59
C ASP A 84 11.35 -14.84 -5.78
N ASP A 85 10.88 -14.64 -4.55
CA ASP A 85 11.28 -13.55 -3.63
C ASP A 85 11.03 -12.11 -4.11
N GLY A 86 10.30 -11.94 -5.21
CA GLY A 86 9.81 -10.64 -5.67
C GLY A 86 8.55 -10.21 -4.92
N LYS A 87 8.40 -8.91 -4.68
CA LYS A 87 7.16 -8.32 -4.16
C LYS A 87 6.94 -7.00 -4.84
N CYS A 88 5.78 -6.80 -5.45
CA CYS A 88 5.41 -5.51 -5.98
C CYS A 88 3.94 -5.22 -5.74
N PHE A 89 3.65 -4.01 -5.26
CA PHE A 89 2.27 -3.56 -5.13
C PHE A 89 2.14 -2.08 -5.48
N ILE A 90 0.95 -1.75 -5.97
CA ILE A 90 0.53 -0.40 -6.33
C ILE A 90 -0.70 -0.06 -5.48
N CYS A 91 -0.76 1.17 -4.97
CA CYS A 91 -1.83 1.61 -4.08
C CYS A 91 -2.20 3.09 -4.31
N ASP A 92 -3.39 3.46 -3.86
CA ASP A 92 -4.15 4.61 -4.36
C ASP A 92 -4.39 5.70 -3.29
N SER A 93 -3.62 5.67 -2.20
CA SER A 93 -3.69 6.66 -1.12
C SER A 93 -2.32 7.19 -0.74
N ASP A 94 -2.27 8.42 -0.20
CA ASP A 94 -1.01 9.04 0.21
C ASP A 94 -0.22 8.13 1.16
N LEU A 95 1.07 7.97 0.87
CA LEU A 95 2.02 7.20 1.71
C LEU A 95 1.61 5.73 1.94
N CYS A 96 0.73 5.17 1.11
CA CYS A 96 0.27 3.79 1.23
C CYS A 96 1.36 2.75 0.94
N ASN A 97 2.44 3.17 0.28
CA ASN A 97 3.55 2.30 -0.11
C ASN A 97 4.57 2.10 1.03
N SER A 98 4.12 2.07 2.28
CA SER A 98 4.97 1.87 3.47
C SER A 98 5.45 0.43 3.65
N ALA A 99 4.68 -0.55 3.16
CA ALA A 99 5.01 -1.97 3.33
C ALA A 99 6.36 -2.32 2.66
N GLY A 100 7.13 -3.21 3.29
CA GLY A 100 8.44 -3.66 2.80
C GLY A 100 9.65 -3.03 3.50
N VAL A 101 9.46 -2.22 4.55
CA VAL A 101 10.57 -1.60 5.34
C VAL A 101 10.68 -2.12 6.76
N TYR A 102 9.88 -3.12 7.16
CA TYR A 102 10.02 -3.72 8.48
C TYR A 102 11.29 -4.59 8.55
N SER A 103 12.42 -3.94 8.82
CA SER A 103 13.45 -4.53 9.66
C SER A 103 12.79 -4.80 11.01
N ALA A 104 12.85 -6.03 11.48
CA ALA A 104 12.14 -6.54 12.65
C ALA A 104 12.49 -5.82 13.99
N SER A 105 13.34 -4.79 13.96
CA SER A 105 13.87 -4.10 15.13
C SER A 105 12.92 -3.06 15.75
N VAL A 106 11.92 -2.54 15.03
CA VAL A 106 11.06 -1.43 15.55
C VAL A 106 9.71 -1.91 16.11
N VAL A 107 9.21 -3.08 15.70
CA VAL A 107 7.92 -3.62 16.18
C VAL A 107 7.98 -4.08 17.65
N LEU A 108 9.18 -4.31 18.20
CA LEU A 108 9.35 -4.73 19.60
C LEU A 108 9.23 -3.59 20.62
N LEU A 109 9.34 -2.32 20.21
CA LEU A 109 9.28 -1.19 21.15
C LEU A 109 7.85 -0.71 21.46
N SER A 110 6.92 -0.84 20.51
CA SER A 110 5.51 -0.49 20.76
C SER A 110 4.82 -1.48 21.71
N SER A 111 5.21 -2.77 21.65
CA SER A 111 4.68 -3.80 22.53
C SER A 111 5.18 -3.66 23.99
N LEU A 112 6.41 -3.15 24.19
CA LEU A 112 6.98 -2.95 25.53
C LEU A 112 6.35 -1.75 26.26
N PHE A 113 5.98 -0.69 25.53
CA PHE A 113 5.39 0.52 26.12
C PHE A 113 3.96 0.27 26.68
N PHE A 114 3.18 -0.60 26.03
CA PHE A 114 1.86 -1.01 26.54
C PHE A 114 1.93 -1.89 27.80
N LEU A 115 3.03 -2.60 28.01
CA LEU A 115 3.26 -3.41 29.21
C LEU A 115 3.73 -2.56 30.40
N LEU A 116 4.57 -1.56 30.17
CA LEU A 116 5.06 -0.66 31.22
C LEU A 116 3.99 0.31 31.75
N THR A 117 3.04 0.72 30.91
CA THR A 117 1.93 1.61 31.32
C THR A 117 0.79 0.90 32.06
N LYS A 118 0.77 -0.44 32.07
CA LYS A 118 -0.17 -1.24 32.89
C LYS A 118 0.40 -1.67 34.25
N LEU A 119 1.66 -1.33 34.53
CA LEU A 119 2.38 -1.69 35.76
C LEU A 119 2.65 -0.51 36.69
N ILE A 120 2.08 0.66 36.38
CA ILE A 120 2.06 1.87 37.24
C ILE A 120 0.61 2.17 37.61
#